data_AF-A0A5D3CQ96-F1
#
_entry.id   AF-A0A5D3CQ96-F1
#
_cell.length_a   1.000
_cell.length_b   1.000
_cell.length_c   1.000
_cell.angle_alpha   90.00
_cell.angle_beta   90.00
_cell.angle_gamma   90.00
#
_symmetry.space_group_name_H-M   'P 1'
#
loop_
_entity.id
_entity.type
_entity.pdbx_description
1 polymer ?
#
loop_
_entity_poly.entity_id
_entity_poly.type
_entity_poly.pdbx_seq_one_letter_code
_entity_poly.pdbx_strand_id
1 'polypeptide(L)'
;MEGSGADTDGHEFKNAEEMWREHVGNPTKRTEWYREGVGYWQGVEASVDGVLGGYGHVNDADILGSEVFLKSVLGERLSFAGKDRPLVALDCGSGIGRITKNLLIRYFNEVDLLEPVSHFLEAARGSLAPENNGPSDLHKATNFFCMPLQEFTPDAGRYDVIWVQWCIGHLTDEDFISFFKRAKQCGLAVNVS
;
A
#
# COMPACT_ATOMS: atom_id res chain seq x y z
N MET A 1 -23.78 -1.50 15.63
CA MET A 1 -24.78 -1.48 14.56
C MET A 1 -24.01 -1.35 13.27
N GLU A 2 -24.27 -2.22 12.29
CA GLU A 2 -23.81 -1.94 10.93
C GLU A 2 -24.51 -0.66 10.47
N GLY A 3 -23.74 0.31 9.98
CA GLY A 3 -24.29 1.57 9.49
C GLY A 3 -24.86 1.39 8.08
N SER A 4 -25.91 2.14 7.76
CA SER A 4 -26.36 2.33 6.39
C SER A 4 -25.37 3.20 5.60
N GLY A 5 -25.41 3.12 4.28
CA GLY A 5 -24.56 3.91 3.38
C GLY A 5 -25.22 4.13 2.02
N ALA A 6 -24.57 4.89 1.14
CA ALA A 6 -25.01 5.07 -0.23
C ALA A 6 -23.80 5.12 -1.19
N ASP A 7 -24.02 4.76 -2.46
CA ASP A 7 -23.03 4.96 -3.51
C ASP A 7 -23.06 6.40 -4.06
N THR A 8 -22.19 6.67 -5.03
CA THR A 8 -22.07 7.99 -5.68
C THR A 8 -23.25 8.34 -6.58
N ASP A 9 -24.06 7.35 -6.99
CA ASP A 9 -25.27 7.53 -7.79
C ASP A 9 -26.52 7.75 -6.91
N GLY A 10 -26.35 7.68 -5.59
CA GLY A 10 -27.40 7.88 -4.59
C GLY A 10 -28.21 6.62 -4.27
N HIS A 11 -27.73 5.43 -4.66
CA HIS A 11 -28.35 4.18 -4.24
C HIS A 11 -28.06 3.95 -2.75
N GLU A 12 -29.11 3.86 -1.93
CA GLU A 12 -29.02 3.61 -0.50
C GLU A 12 -28.99 2.11 -0.17
N PHE A 13 -28.11 1.72 0.76
CA PHE A 13 -27.99 0.37 1.31
C PHE A 13 -28.24 0.41 2.82
N LYS A 14 -28.98 -0.59 3.34
CA LYS A 14 -29.29 -0.68 4.78
C LYS A 14 -28.06 -1.01 5.62
N ASN A 15 -27.14 -1.79 5.05
CA ASN A 15 -25.88 -2.18 5.66
C ASN A 15 -24.86 -2.61 4.59
N ALA A 16 -23.62 -2.87 5.02
CA ALA A 16 -22.55 -3.34 4.15
C ALA A 16 -22.85 -4.72 3.52
N GLU A 17 -23.57 -5.61 4.22
CA GLU A 17 -23.90 -6.94 3.70
C GLU A 17 -24.80 -6.86 2.45
N GLU A 18 -25.80 -5.97 2.47
CA GLU A 18 -26.67 -5.72 1.31
C GLU A 18 -25.87 -5.19 0.13
N MET A 19 -25.00 -4.20 0.37
CA MET A 19 -24.13 -3.60 -0.65
C MET A 19 -23.19 -4.66 -1.26
N TRP A 20 -22.51 -5.46 -0.44
CA TRP A 20 -21.60 -6.49 -0.95
C TRP A 20 -22.32 -7.62 -1.68
N ARG A 21 -23.53 -7.98 -1.26
CA ARG A 21 -24.35 -8.96 -2.00
C ARG A 21 -24.69 -8.44 -3.40
N GLU A 22 -24.94 -7.15 -3.54
CA GLU A 22 -25.19 -6.51 -4.82
C GLU A 22 -23.93 -6.44 -5.69
N HIS A 23 -22.83 -5.93 -5.18
CA HIS A 23 -21.62 -5.65 -5.98
C HIS A 23 -20.68 -6.85 -6.15
N VAL A 24 -20.66 -7.80 -5.20
CA VAL A 24 -19.71 -8.92 -5.21
C VAL A 24 -20.33 -10.27 -4.82
N GLY A 25 -21.67 -10.37 -4.78
CA GLY A 25 -22.38 -11.58 -4.32
C GLY A 25 -22.22 -12.84 -5.18
N ASN A 26 -21.45 -12.78 -6.27
CA ASN A 26 -21.05 -13.97 -7.05
C ASN A 26 -19.66 -13.76 -7.69
N PRO A 27 -19.00 -14.84 -8.17
CA PRO A 27 -17.63 -14.76 -8.70
C PRO A 27 -17.45 -13.80 -9.88
N THR A 28 -18.45 -13.71 -10.77
CA THR A 28 -18.39 -12.81 -11.94
C THR A 28 -18.39 -11.35 -11.50
N LYS A 29 -19.32 -10.98 -10.62
CA LYS A 29 -19.43 -9.62 -10.06
C LYS A 29 -18.20 -9.23 -9.24
N ARG A 30 -17.66 -10.15 -8.43
CA ARG A 30 -16.40 -9.93 -7.71
C ARG A 30 -15.24 -9.67 -8.68
N THR A 31 -15.17 -10.40 -9.78
CA THR A 31 -14.14 -10.19 -10.81
C THR A 31 -14.30 -8.82 -11.48
N GLU A 32 -15.54 -8.41 -11.75
CA GLU A 32 -15.87 -7.11 -12.34
C GLU A 32 -15.48 -5.96 -11.41
N TRP A 33 -15.86 -6.01 -10.12
CA TRP A 33 -15.46 -5.04 -9.09
C TRP A 33 -13.96 -4.73 -9.11
N TYR A 34 -13.12 -5.77 -9.06
CA TYR A 34 -11.67 -5.58 -9.07
C TYR A 34 -11.12 -5.14 -10.43
N ARG A 35 -11.71 -5.64 -11.52
CA ARG A 35 -11.32 -5.23 -12.88
C ARG A 35 -11.60 -3.75 -13.10
N GLU A 36 -12.75 -3.25 -12.68
CA GLU A 36 -13.14 -1.85 -12.80
C GLU A 36 -12.28 -0.96 -11.90
N GLY A 37 -12.03 -1.38 -10.65
CA GLY A 37 -11.14 -0.68 -9.73
C GLY A 37 -9.73 -0.48 -10.29
N VAL A 38 -9.12 -1.54 -10.85
CA VAL A 38 -7.82 -1.43 -11.53
C VAL A 38 -7.94 -0.66 -12.85
N GLY A 39 -9.02 -0.89 -13.61
CA GLY A 39 -9.27 -0.27 -14.91
C GLY A 39 -9.35 1.25 -14.85
N TYR A 40 -9.92 1.82 -13.78
CA TYR A 40 -9.87 3.25 -13.51
C TYR A 40 -8.42 3.76 -13.47
N TRP A 41 -7.57 3.13 -12.66
CA TRP A 41 -6.18 3.56 -12.47
C TRP A 41 -5.30 3.36 -13.70
N GLN A 42 -5.64 2.42 -14.58
CA GLN A 42 -4.97 2.26 -15.89
C GLN A 42 -5.08 3.53 -16.76
N GLY A 43 -6.15 4.32 -16.60
CA GLY A 43 -6.36 5.58 -17.31
C GLY A 43 -5.74 6.81 -16.63
N VAL A 44 -5.20 6.66 -15.41
CA VAL A 44 -4.65 7.76 -14.62
C VAL A 44 -3.18 7.99 -14.98
N GLU A 45 -2.77 9.25 -15.07
CA GLU A 45 -1.39 9.63 -15.32
C GLU A 45 -0.45 9.13 -14.20
N ALA A 46 0.70 8.59 -14.58
CA ALA A 46 1.76 8.18 -13.65
C ALA A 46 2.53 9.41 -13.10
N SER A 47 1.83 10.26 -12.36
CA SER A 47 2.35 11.48 -11.74
C SER A 47 1.90 11.59 -10.28
N VAL A 48 2.57 12.45 -9.50
CA VAL A 48 2.16 12.72 -8.10
C VAL A 48 0.73 13.25 -8.04
N ASP A 49 0.36 14.11 -9.00
CA ASP A 49 -1.00 14.65 -9.08
C ASP A 49 -2.01 13.57 -9.45
N GLY A 50 -1.68 12.70 -10.40
CA GLY A 50 -2.52 11.58 -10.82
C GLY A 50 -2.83 10.61 -9.68
N VAL A 51 -1.81 10.12 -8.96
CA VAL A 51 -2.01 9.20 -7.82
C VAL A 51 -2.67 9.86 -6.60
N LEU A 52 -2.75 11.20 -6.58
CA LEU A 52 -3.48 11.98 -5.57
C LEU A 52 -4.82 12.52 -6.09
N GLY A 53 -5.29 12.07 -7.26
CA GLY A 53 -6.59 12.46 -7.82
C GLY A 53 -6.72 13.97 -8.06
N GLY A 54 -5.65 14.65 -8.48
CA GLY A 54 -5.63 16.11 -8.71
C GLY A 54 -5.25 16.95 -7.49
N TYR A 55 -4.90 16.31 -6.37
CA TYR A 55 -4.52 16.97 -5.12
C TYR A 55 -3.00 16.96 -4.89
N GLY A 56 -2.17 17.06 -5.95
CA GLY A 56 -0.70 17.04 -5.84
C GLY A 56 -0.12 18.00 -4.79
N HIS A 57 -0.78 19.13 -4.56
CA HIS A 57 -0.40 20.15 -3.58
C HIS A 57 -0.44 19.67 -2.10
N VAL A 58 -1.14 18.57 -1.78
CA VAL A 58 -1.17 18.02 -0.41
C VAL A 58 -0.02 17.08 -0.11
N ASN A 59 0.81 16.73 -1.11
CA ASN A 59 1.89 15.74 -0.97
C ASN A 59 2.80 16.04 0.23
N ASP A 60 3.29 17.27 0.35
CA ASP A 60 4.29 17.60 1.38
C ASP A 60 3.71 17.53 2.80
N ALA A 61 2.46 17.97 2.95
CA ALA A 61 1.75 17.88 4.22
C ALA A 61 1.47 16.41 4.62
N ASP A 62 1.08 15.58 3.66
CA ASP A 62 0.88 14.14 3.84
C ASP A 62 2.16 13.42 4.26
N ILE A 63 3.27 13.69 3.56
CA ILE A 63 4.58 13.10 3.87
C ILE A 63 5.07 13.55 5.26
N LEU A 64 4.92 14.83 5.59
CA LEU A 64 5.35 15.37 6.89
C LEU A 64 4.59 14.73 8.05
N GLY A 65 3.25 14.64 7.94
CA GLY A 65 2.42 13.99 8.96
C GLY A 65 2.76 12.51 9.11
N SER A 66 2.93 11.81 7.98
CA SER A 66 3.33 10.40 7.95
C SER A 66 4.70 10.17 8.56
N GLU A 67 5.66 11.07 8.35
CA GLU A 67 7.00 10.98 8.94
C GLU A 67 6.98 11.13 10.46
N VAL A 68 6.18 12.06 10.98
CA VAL A 68 5.99 12.21 12.44
C VAL A 68 5.39 10.95 13.04
N PHE A 69 4.33 10.40 12.42
CA PHE A 69 3.70 9.17 12.87
C PHE A 69 4.68 7.97 12.82
N LEU A 70 5.40 7.80 11.71
CA LEU A 70 6.37 6.73 11.54
C LEU A 70 7.45 6.80 12.62
N LYS A 71 8.03 7.97 12.91
CA LYS A 71 9.03 8.13 13.98
C LYS A 71 8.50 7.69 15.35
N SER A 72 7.24 7.98 15.67
CA SER A 72 6.59 7.50 16.90
C SER A 72 6.53 5.97 16.94
N VAL A 73 6.07 5.34 15.86
CA VAL A 73 6.00 3.88 15.74
C VAL A 73 7.38 3.24 15.85
N LEU A 74 8.37 3.79 15.13
CA LEU A 74 9.75 3.33 15.17
C LEU A 74 10.30 3.40 16.60
N GLY A 75 10.09 4.51 17.32
CA GLY A 75 10.58 4.69 18.69
C GLY A 75 9.88 3.80 19.72
N GLU A 76 8.59 3.53 19.57
CA GLU A 76 7.79 2.77 20.56
C GLU A 76 7.77 1.25 20.31
N ARG A 77 7.87 0.82 19.05
CA ARG A 77 7.59 -0.57 18.65
C ARG A 77 8.79 -1.28 18.04
N LEU A 78 9.80 -0.54 17.57
CA LEU A 78 10.98 -1.11 16.94
C LEU A 78 12.22 -0.76 17.75
N SER A 79 12.61 -1.67 18.65
CA SER A 79 13.95 -1.62 19.23
C SER A 79 14.98 -1.84 18.13
N PHE A 80 15.72 -0.79 17.78
CA PHE A 80 16.85 -0.87 16.85
C PHE A 80 18.13 -1.37 17.54
N ALA A 81 18.13 -1.50 18.86
CA ALA A 81 19.27 -2.01 19.61
C ALA A 81 19.46 -3.51 19.29
N GLY A 82 20.55 -3.85 18.60
CA GLY A 82 20.97 -5.23 18.37
C GLY A 82 20.34 -5.95 17.17
N LYS A 83 19.68 -5.25 16.24
CA LYS A 83 19.25 -5.89 14.98
C LYS A 83 20.44 -5.98 14.01
N ASP A 84 20.99 -7.19 13.85
CA ASP A 84 22.02 -7.52 12.84
C ASP A 84 21.44 -7.69 11.41
N ARG A 85 20.18 -7.31 11.17
CA ARG A 85 19.49 -7.49 9.88
C ARG A 85 18.95 -6.18 9.32
N PRO A 86 18.86 -6.03 7.99
CA PRO A 86 18.26 -4.86 7.37
C PRO A 86 16.79 -4.71 7.78
N LEU A 87 16.36 -3.45 7.95
CA LEU A 87 14.97 -3.09 8.12
C LEU A 87 14.27 -3.10 6.77
N VAL A 88 13.12 -3.76 6.70
CA VAL A 88 12.39 -3.91 5.43
C VAL A 88 10.97 -3.38 5.57
N ALA A 89 10.53 -2.59 4.59
CA ALA A 89 9.14 -2.13 4.49
C ALA A 89 8.45 -2.66 3.22
N LEU A 90 7.12 -2.78 3.29
CA LEU A 90 6.26 -2.99 2.13
C LEU A 90 5.40 -1.75 1.90
N ASP A 91 5.42 -1.19 0.69
CA ASP A 91 4.53 -0.11 0.24
C ASP A 91 3.36 -0.72 -0.56
N CYS A 92 2.17 -0.78 0.05
CA CYS A 92 0.97 -1.41 -0.52
C CYS A 92 0.11 -0.42 -1.30
N GLY A 93 -0.24 -0.77 -2.54
CA GLY A 93 -0.89 0.18 -3.45
C GLY A 93 0.04 1.35 -3.74
N SER A 94 1.33 1.03 -3.97
CA SER A 94 2.41 2.02 -3.98
C SER A 94 2.31 3.05 -5.09
N GLY A 95 1.48 2.81 -6.12
CA GLY A 95 1.40 3.63 -7.31
C GLY A 95 2.78 3.84 -7.92
N ILE A 96 3.13 5.12 -8.14
CA ILE A 96 4.45 5.50 -8.69
C ILE A 96 5.58 5.49 -7.65
N GLY A 97 5.37 4.89 -6.47
CA GLY A 97 6.35 4.87 -5.38
C GLY A 97 6.50 6.21 -4.65
N ARG A 98 5.45 7.04 -4.63
CA ARG A 98 5.47 8.38 -3.99
C ARG A 98 5.86 8.30 -2.51
N ILE A 99 5.27 7.36 -1.77
CA ILE A 99 5.57 7.13 -0.35
C ILE A 99 6.95 6.51 -0.19
N THR A 100 7.28 5.49 -0.97
CA THR A 100 8.63 4.91 -0.98
C THR A 100 9.71 5.98 -1.15
N LYS A 101 9.59 6.83 -2.19
CA LYS A 101 10.57 7.87 -2.54
C LYS A 101 10.71 8.94 -1.47
N ASN A 102 9.58 9.46 -0.99
CA ASN A 102 9.57 10.63 -0.12
C ASN A 102 9.56 10.28 1.37
N LEU A 103 9.42 9.01 1.75
CA LEU A 103 9.33 8.59 3.15
C LEU A 103 10.14 7.32 3.43
N LEU A 104 9.72 6.16 2.93
CA LEU A 104 10.17 4.86 3.46
C LEU A 104 11.67 4.61 3.25
N ILE A 105 12.23 4.96 2.08
CA ILE A 105 13.66 4.77 1.80
C ILE A 105 14.56 5.54 2.79
N ARG A 106 14.07 6.58 3.47
CA ARG A 106 14.84 7.32 4.47
C ARG A 106 15.01 6.56 5.79
N TYR A 107 14.22 5.51 6.03
CA TYR A 107 14.14 4.79 7.31
C TYR A 107 14.36 3.28 7.19
N PHE A 108 14.09 2.69 6.03
CA PHE A 108 14.19 1.26 5.79
C PHE A 108 15.29 0.95 4.79
N ASN A 109 16.04 -0.12 5.01
CA ASN A 109 17.12 -0.52 4.13
C ASN A 109 16.61 -1.04 2.79
N GLU A 110 15.50 -1.78 2.84
CA GLU A 110 14.82 -2.29 1.66
C GLU A 110 13.36 -1.88 1.71
N VAL A 111 12.82 -1.46 0.57
CA VAL A 111 11.40 -1.21 0.39
C VAL A 111 10.91 -2.05 -0.79
N ASP A 112 9.93 -2.91 -0.54
CA ASP A 112 9.22 -3.61 -1.59
C ASP A 112 7.95 -2.84 -1.94
N LEU A 113 7.60 -2.83 -3.22
CA LEU A 113 6.43 -2.15 -3.76
C LEU A 113 5.42 -3.17 -4.25
N LEU A 114 4.15 -3.00 -3.89
CA LEU A 114 3.03 -3.81 -4.36
C LEU A 114 2.02 -2.90 -5.05
N GLU A 115 1.80 -3.11 -6.35
CA GLU A 115 0.93 -2.27 -7.18
C GLU A 115 0.37 -3.08 -8.36
N PRO A 116 -0.95 -3.19 -8.53
CA PRO A 116 -1.54 -3.90 -9.68
C PRO A 116 -1.41 -3.17 -11.03
N VAL A 117 -1.15 -1.86 -11.05
CA VAL A 117 -1.09 -1.04 -12.25
C VAL A 117 0.34 -0.96 -12.79
N SER A 118 0.60 -1.65 -13.90
CA SER A 118 1.96 -1.84 -14.41
C SER A 118 2.69 -0.54 -14.78
N HIS A 119 2.03 0.42 -15.43
CA HIS A 119 2.70 1.68 -15.81
C HIS A 119 3.07 2.56 -14.61
N PHE A 120 2.34 2.44 -13.50
CA PHE A 120 2.73 3.07 -12.24
C PHE A 120 4.00 2.43 -11.67
N LEU A 121 4.06 1.10 -11.64
CA LEU A 121 5.22 0.38 -11.15
C LEU A 121 6.47 0.66 -12.00
N GLU A 122 6.33 0.79 -13.32
CA GLU A 122 7.43 1.20 -14.21
C GLU A 122 7.89 2.64 -13.96
N ALA A 123 6.96 3.58 -13.72
CA ALA A 123 7.32 4.93 -13.28
C ALA A 123 8.03 4.92 -11.92
N ALA A 124 7.61 4.05 -11.00
CA ALA A 124 8.28 3.85 -9.72
C ALA A 124 9.72 3.37 -9.92
N ARG A 125 9.95 2.35 -10.77
CA ARG A 125 11.31 1.87 -11.10
C ARG A 125 12.20 2.98 -11.63
N GLY A 126 11.69 3.78 -12.57
CA GLY A 126 12.45 4.90 -13.14
C GLY A 126 12.79 5.97 -12.09
N SER A 127 11.84 6.29 -11.21
CA SER A 127 12.00 7.36 -10.21
C SER A 127 12.81 6.97 -8.98
N LEU A 128 12.95 5.66 -8.71
CA LEU A 128 13.65 5.05 -7.57
C LEU A 128 14.96 4.38 -7.98
N ALA A 129 15.35 4.44 -9.25
CA ALA A 129 16.63 3.91 -9.72
C ALA A 129 17.79 4.59 -8.96
N PRO A 130 18.84 3.85 -8.59
CA PRO A 130 20.00 4.42 -7.91
C PRO A 130 20.62 5.53 -8.77
N GLU A 131 20.86 6.71 -8.18
CA GLU A 131 21.68 7.71 -8.84
C GLU A 131 23.13 7.21 -8.92
N ASN A 132 23.74 7.28 -10.10
CA ASN A 132 25.06 6.70 -10.42
C ASN A 132 26.26 7.24 -9.60
N ASN A 133 26.05 8.05 -8.55
CA ASN A 133 27.10 8.77 -7.84
C ASN A 133 26.86 8.85 -6.32
N GLY A 134 27.11 7.77 -5.57
CA GLY A 134 27.28 7.90 -4.12
C GLY A 134 27.19 6.60 -3.31
N PRO A 135 28.04 6.39 -2.29
CA PRO A 135 28.15 5.13 -1.57
C PRO A 135 27.08 5.02 -0.51
N SER A 136 25.98 4.35 -0.83
CA SER A 136 25.11 3.73 0.17
C SER A 136 24.14 2.79 -0.54
N ASP A 137 24.56 1.55 -0.78
CA ASP A 137 23.68 0.39 -1.03
C ASP A 137 22.72 0.11 0.16
N LEU A 138 22.73 0.94 1.21
CA LEU A 138 21.98 0.71 2.44
C LEU A 138 20.48 0.93 2.31
N HIS A 139 19.98 1.73 1.35
CA HIS A 139 18.56 2.10 1.26
C HIS A 139 18.08 2.09 -0.19
N LYS A 140 17.20 1.15 -0.54
CA LYS A 140 16.75 0.98 -1.93
C LYS A 140 15.35 0.37 -2.04
N ALA A 141 14.73 0.61 -3.20
CA ALA A 141 13.58 -0.18 -3.64
C ALA A 141 14.07 -1.52 -4.18
N THR A 142 13.60 -2.63 -3.61
CA THR A 142 14.14 -3.97 -3.88
C THR A 142 13.25 -4.77 -4.81
N ASN A 143 12.03 -5.10 -4.37
CA ASN A 143 11.07 -5.84 -5.19
C ASN A 143 9.91 -4.96 -5.64
N PHE A 144 9.33 -5.31 -6.78
CA PHE A 144 8.23 -4.59 -7.41
C PHE A 144 7.22 -5.64 -7.87
N PHE A 145 6.20 -5.87 -7.06
CA PHE A 145 5.17 -6.89 -7.25
C PHE A 145 3.99 -6.29 -8.01
N CYS A 146 3.83 -6.70 -9.27
CA CYS A 146 2.72 -6.28 -10.13
C CYS A 146 1.48 -7.16 -9.89
N MET A 147 0.82 -7.01 -8.75
CA MET A 147 -0.37 -7.78 -8.39
C MET A 147 -1.25 -7.05 -7.37
N PRO A 148 -2.54 -7.40 -7.25
CA PRO A 148 -3.43 -6.70 -6.35
C PRO A 148 -3.38 -7.25 -4.91
N LEU A 149 -3.78 -6.43 -3.94
CA LEU A 149 -3.69 -6.73 -2.51
C LEU A 149 -4.41 -8.01 -2.10
N GLN A 150 -5.59 -8.28 -2.67
CA GLN A 150 -6.39 -9.46 -2.33
C GLN A 150 -5.72 -10.78 -2.72
N GLU A 151 -4.77 -10.76 -3.67
CA GLU A 151 -4.01 -11.94 -4.13
C GLU A 151 -2.60 -12.01 -3.54
N PHE A 152 -2.11 -10.94 -2.92
CA PHE A 152 -0.77 -10.89 -2.37
C PHE A 152 -0.66 -11.62 -1.03
N THR A 153 0.36 -12.45 -0.88
CA THR A 153 0.77 -13.05 0.39
C THR A 153 2.19 -12.59 0.71
N PRO A 154 2.39 -11.78 1.77
CA PRO A 154 3.72 -11.35 2.19
C PRO A 154 4.61 -12.54 2.60
N ASP A 155 5.89 -12.49 2.24
CA ASP A 155 6.89 -13.44 2.72
C ASP A 155 6.96 -13.47 4.25
N ALA A 156 7.13 -14.67 4.81
CA ALA A 156 7.08 -14.89 6.25
C ALA A 156 8.18 -14.12 7.00
N GLY A 157 7.77 -13.25 7.93
CA GLY A 157 8.64 -12.48 8.81
C GLY A 157 9.48 -11.41 8.10
N ARG A 158 9.17 -11.07 6.85
CA ARG A 158 10.01 -10.20 6.01
C ARG A 158 9.96 -8.73 6.46
N TYR A 159 8.81 -8.21 6.84
CA TYR A 159 8.59 -6.76 6.93
C TYR A 159 8.57 -6.26 8.37
N ASP A 160 9.38 -5.24 8.69
CA ASP A 160 9.29 -4.49 9.94
C ASP A 160 8.10 -3.53 9.94
N VAL A 161 7.74 -2.99 8.76
CA VAL A 161 6.55 -2.17 8.55
C VAL A 161 5.86 -2.56 7.24
N ILE A 162 4.54 -2.65 7.28
CA ILE A 162 3.69 -2.74 6.08
C ILE A 162 2.88 -1.46 6.02
N TRP A 163 3.17 -0.62 5.03
CA TRP A 163 2.54 0.67 4.82
C TRP A 163 1.37 0.51 3.85
N VAL A 164 0.18 0.96 4.25
CA VAL A 164 -1.04 0.82 3.44
C VAL A 164 -1.76 2.17 3.44
N GLN A 165 -1.73 2.87 2.31
CA GLN A 165 -2.26 4.23 2.20
C GLN A 165 -3.10 4.40 0.94
N TRP A 166 -4.32 4.94 1.12
CA TRP A 166 -5.26 5.27 0.04
C TRP A 166 -5.58 4.14 -0.96
N CYS A 167 -5.38 2.88 -0.57
CA CYS A 167 -5.68 1.73 -1.43
C CYS A 167 -6.69 0.74 -0.82
N ILE A 168 -6.90 0.77 0.50
CA ILE A 168 -7.77 -0.20 1.20
C ILE A 168 -9.23 -0.14 0.75
N GLY A 169 -9.71 1.02 0.28
CA GLY A 169 -11.08 1.19 -0.21
C GLY A 169 -11.38 0.42 -1.50
N HIS A 170 -10.37 -0.13 -2.17
CA HIS A 170 -10.56 -1.00 -3.34
C HIS A 170 -10.81 -2.48 -2.96
N LEU A 171 -10.57 -2.87 -1.71
CA LEU A 171 -10.85 -4.20 -1.22
C LEU A 171 -12.30 -4.33 -0.76
N THR A 172 -12.87 -5.52 -0.95
CA THR A 172 -14.07 -5.90 -0.19
C THR A 172 -13.73 -6.01 1.30
N ASP A 173 -14.73 -5.91 2.18
CA ASP A 173 -14.49 -6.09 3.63
C ASP A 173 -13.85 -7.46 3.94
N GLU A 174 -14.27 -8.51 3.23
CA GLU A 174 -13.70 -9.85 3.38
C GLU A 174 -12.22 -9.87 2.98
N ASP A 175 -11.88 -9.31 1.82
CA ASP A 175 -10.51 -9.27 1.32
C ASP A 175 -9.63 -8.32 2.14
N PHE A 176 -10.18 -7.23 2.67
CA PHE A 176 -9.53 -6.35 3.65
C PHE A 176 -9.13 -7.13 4.90
N ILE A 177 -10.07 -7.83 5.53
CA ILE A 177 -9.81 -8.65 6.72
C ILE A 177 -8.78 -9.74 6.38
N SER A 178 -8.95 -10.40 5.24
CA SER A 178 -8.06 -11.47 4.79
C SER A 178 -6.63 -10.96 4.58
N PHE A 179 -6.45 -9.82 3.92
CA PHE A 179 -5.15 -9.19 3.73
C PHE A 179 -4.47 -8.85 5.06
N PHE A 180 -5.16 -8.18 5.98
CA PHE A 180 -4.58 -7.83 7.29
C PHE A 180 -4.25 -9.06 8.15
N LYS A 181 -5.02 -10.16 8.02
CA LYS A 181 -4.65 -11.45 8.64
C LYS A 181 -3.35 -12.00 8.06
N ARG A 182 -3.20 -12.04 6.73
CA ARG A 182 -1.95 -12.49 6.07
C ARG A 182 -0.76 -11.60 6.44
N ALA A 183 -0.95 -10.28 6.45
CA ALA A 183 0.06 -9.31 6.85
C ALA A 183 0.54 -9.54 8.29
N LYS A 184 -0.38 -9.72 9.24
CA LYS A 184 -0.03 -9.95 10.65
C LYS A 184 0.59 -11.33 10.90
N GLN A 185 0.00 -12.39 10.34
CA GLN A 185 0.37 -13.77 10.66
C GLN A 185 1.61 -14.23 9.91
N CYS A 186 1.79 -13.77 8.68
CA CYS A 186 2.91 -14.15 7.83
C CYS A 186 3.89 -12.99 7.69
N GLY A 187 3.44 -11.82 7.25
CA GLY A 187 4.35 -10.77 6.77
C GLY A 187 5.23 -10.08 7.81
N LEU A 188 4.67 -9.74 8.98
CA LEU A 188 5.38 -8.94 9.96
C LEU A 188 6.50 -9.73 10.64
N ALA A 189 7.69 -9.13 10.68
CA ALA A 189 8.81 -9.65 11.44
C ALA A 189 8.47 -9.68 12.94
N VAL A 190 8.80 -10.78 13.62
CA VAL A 190 8.59 -10.91 15.05
C VAL A 190 9.57 -9.98 15.78
N ASN A 191 9.05 -9.00 16.51
CA ASN A 191 9.85 -8.26 17.47
C ASN A 191 9.95 -9.11 18.74
N VAL A 192 11.12 -9.71 18.95
CA VAL A 192 11.44 -10.38 20.22
C VAL A 192 11.71 -9.27 21.23
N SER A 193 10.76 -9.06 22.14
CA SER A 193 10.92 -8.21 23.33
C SER A 193 11.67 -8.95 24.44
#